data_AF-A0A947BVR8-F1
#
_entry.id   AF-A0A947BVR8-F1
#
_cell.length_a   1.000
_cell.length_b   1.000
_cell.length_c   1.000
_cell.angle_alpha   90.00
_cell.angle_beta   90.00
_cell.angle_gamma   90.00
#
_symmetry.space_group_name_H-M   'P 1'
#
loop_
_entity.id
_entity.type
_entity.pdbx_description
1 polymer ?
#
loop_
_entity_poly.entity_id
_entity_poly.type
_entity_poly.pdbx_seq_one_letter_code
_entity_poly.pdbx_strand_id
1 'polypeptide(L)'
;RAAFDQEVEQFKSNLQGQQNIPAMNEELMQSAVQMQMVQQQYANTDWDALEEQDASKALLYQQKLERAYATAKNSYDEIIGKQQEQQTKSMEQMKAQSRQKILQNIPEWKDPTVFQKEGDLIGNLLVKYGYTPQEIEQVYDPRLSVLLRDFMKLKVKADKAGTTVKKLRLTPKKLPGSSPKTKKMIKKQKLNKTVNEAMNSKNIKDKVSAVSQLLANT
;
A
#
# COMPACT_ATOMS: atom_id res chain seq x y z
N ARG A 1 -39.82 -34.07 -4.08
CA ARG A 1 -38.93 -33.12 -4.78
C ARG A 1 -39.40 -31.70 -4.53
N ALA A 2 -40.58 -31.28 -5.00
CA ALA A 2 -41.09 -29.92 -4.76
C ALA A 2 -41.08 -29.45 -3.29
N ALA A 3 -41.49 -30.28 -2.32
CA ALA A 3 -41.46 -29.90 -0.90
C ALA A 3 -40.03 -29.76 -0.33
N PHE A 4 -39.09 -30.56 -0.82
CA PHE A 4 -37.68 -30.52 -0.43
C PHE A 4 -37.00 -29.26 -0.99
N ASP A 5 -37.30 -28.92 -2.24
CA ASP A 5 -36.79 -27.69 -2.86
C ASP A 5 -37.33 -26.43 -2.13
N GLN A 6 -38.58 -26.49 -1.66
CA GLN A 6 -39.23 -25.42 -0.92
C GLN A 6 -38.65 -25.23 0.49
N GLU A 7 -38.32 -26.32 1.20
CA GLU A 7 -37.61 -26.25 2.50
C GLU A 7 -36.18 -25.69 2.35
N VAL A 8 -35.48 -26.07 1.27
CA VAL A 8 -34.14 -25.54 0.95
C VAL A 8 -34.22 -24.03 0.68
N GLU A 9 -35.23 -23.56 -0.05
CA GLU A 9 -35.44 -22.11 -0.28
C GLU A 9 -35.79 -21.35 0.99
N GLN A 10 -36.68 -21.87 1.83
CA GLN A 10 -37.04 -21.23 3.09
C GLN A 10 -35.84 -21.14 4.04
N PHE A 11 -35.02 -22.19 4.08
CA PHE A 11 -33.81 -22.20 4.90
C PHE A 11 -32.73 -21.27 4.35
N LYS A 12 -32.55 -21.21 3.03
CA LYS A 12 -31.69 -20.23 2.33
C LYS A 12 -32.07 -18.79 2.68
N SER A 13 -33.37 -18.49 2.67
CA SER A 13 -33.92 -17.19 3.06
C SER A 13 -33.66 -16.86 4.54
N ASN A 14 -33.84 -17.83 5.44
CA ASN A 14 -33.64 -17.63 6.88
C ASN A 14 -32.14 -17.41 7.25
N LEU A 15 -31.23 -18.10 6.56
CA LEU A 15 -29.78 -17.89 6.68
C LEU A 15 -29.33 -16.52 6.16
N GLN A 16 -29.88 -16.08 5.02
CA GLN A 16 -29.58 -14.76 4.46
C GLN A 16 -30.11 -13.61 5.33
N GLY A 17 -31.20 -13.83 6.07
CA GLY A 17 -31.77 -12.85 7.00
C GLY A 17 -31.01 -12.70 8.33
N GLN A 18 -30.27 -13.73 8.78
CA GLN A 18 -29.61 -13.72 10.09
C GLN A 18 -28.14 -13.23 10.10
N GLN A 19 -27.41 -13.28 8.98
CA GLN A 19 -26.03 -12.74 8.94
C GLN A 19 -25.64 -12.19 7.56
N ASN A 20 -24.70 -11.24 7.59
CA ASN A 20 -23.94 -10.72 6.45
C ASN A 20 -22.97 -11.80 5.93
N ILE A 21 -23.48 -12.98 5.59
CA ILE A 21 -22.69 -14.12 5.12
C ILE A 21 -22.20 -13.74 3.71
N PRO A 22 -20.87 -13.58 3.50
CA PRO A 22 -20.36 -13.33 2.16
C PRO A 22 -20.86 -14.43 1.24
N ALA A 23 -21.29 -14.09 0.03
CA ALA A 23 -21.94 -14.97 -0.95
C ALA A 23 -21.44 -16.42 -0.85
N MET A 24 -22.13 -17.22 -0.04
CA MET A 24 -21.76 -18.58 0.26
C MET A 24 -22.05 -19.38 -1.02
N ASN A 25 -21.07 -20.17 -1.50
CA ASN A 25 -21.26 -20.98 -2.70
C ASN A 25 -22.55 -21.81 -2.54
N GLU A 26 -23.42 -21.81 -3.56
CA GLU A 26 -24.74 -22.42 -3.48
C GLU A 26 -24.67 -23.91 -3.12
N GLU A 27 -23.66 -24.61 -3.64
CA GLU A 27 -23.34 -25.99 -3.27
C GLU A 27 -23.02 -26.15 -1.78
N LEU A 28 -22.25 -25.23 -1.18
CA LEU A 28 -21.88 -25.32 0.23
C LEU A 28 -23.13 -25.21 1.13
N MET A 29 -24.03 -24.30 0.75
CA MET A 29 -25.28 -24.10 1.46
C MET A 29 -26.19 -25.32 1.30
N GLN A 30 -26.32 -25.89 0.10
CA GLN A 30 -27.12 -27.10 -0.12
C GLN A 30 -26.62 -28.27 0.75
N SER A 31 -25.30 -28.51 0.81
CA SER A 31 -24.73 -29.56 1.66
C SER A 31 -24.97 -29.31 3.16
N ALA A 32 -24.92 -28.04 3.60
CA ALA A 32 -25.27 -27.66 4.96
C ALA A 32 -26.75 -27.91 5.29
N VAL A 33 -27.67 -27.55 4.39
CA VAL A 33 -29.10 -27.83 4.54
C VAL A 33 -29.34 -29.33 4.63
N GLN A 34 -28.70 -30.11 3.77
CA GLN A 34 -28.88 -31.55 3.74
C GLN A 34 -28.41 -32.23 5.03
N MET A 35 -27.29 -31.78 5.61
CA MET A 35 -26.86 -32.24 6.93
C MET A 35 -27.90 -31.96 8.01
N GLN A 36 -28.46 -30.75 8.03
CA GLN A 36 -29.46 -30.37 9.02
C GLN A 36 -30.78 -31.13 8.84
N MET A 37 -31.21 -31.36 7.59
CA MET A 37 -32.40 -32.15 7.29
C MET A 37 -32.24 -33.60 7.78
N VAL A 38 -31.07 -34.22 7.57
CA VAL A 38 -30.81 -35.58 8.08
C VAL A 38 -30.81 -35.61 9.60
N GLN A 39 -30.25 -34.59 10.26
CA GLN A 39 -30.31 -34.46 11.73
C GLN A 39 -31.74 -34.28 12.24
N GLN A 40 -32.55 -33.46 11.57
CA GLN A 40 -33.97 -33.28 11.93
C GLN A 40 -34.77 -34.57 11.73
N GLN A 41 -34.53 -35.29 10.63
CA GLN A 41 -35.14 -36.60 10.42
C GLN A 41 -34.77 -37.57 11.54
N TYR A 42 -33.49 -37.58 11.94
CA TYR A 42 -33.04 -38.41 13.05
C TYR A 42 -33.70 -38.03 14.38
N ALA A 43 -33.79 -36.74 14.68
CA ALA A 43 -34.38 -36.23 15.93
C ALA A 43 -35.90 -36.40 16.01
N ASN A 44 -36.61 -36.30 14.88
CA ASN A 44 -38.06 -36.42 14.82
C ASN A 44 -38.54 -37.88 14.64
N THR A 45 -37.62 -38.84 14.51
CA THR A 45 -37.96 -40.27 14.41
C THR A 45 -38.10 -40.87 15.81
N ASP A 46 -39.23 -41.52 16.07
CA ASP A 46 -39.47 -42.29 17.28
C ASP A 46 -38.80 -43.67 17.15
N TRP A 47 -37.55 -43.75 17.62
CA TRP A 47 -36.70 -44.94 17.45
C TRP A 47 -37.18 -46.12 18.30
N ASP A 48 -37.62 -45.88 19.52
CA ASP A 48 -38.12 -46.91 20.43
C ASP A 48 -39.35 -47.62 19.83
N ALA A 49 -40.32 -46.85 19.33
CA ALA A 49 -41.50 -47.43 18.68
C ALA A 49 -41.16 -48.21 17.39
N LEU A 50 -40.14 -47.75 16.64
CA LEU A 50 -39.70 -48.43 15.42
C LEU A 50 -38.94 -49.73 15.72
N GLU A 51 -38.14 -49.74 16.78
CA GLU A 51 -37.40 -50.92 17.24
C GLU A 51 -38.34 -51.99 17.84
N GLU A 52 -39.37 -51.59 18.60
CA GLU A 52 -40.40 -52.50 19.11
C GLU A 52 -41.20 -53.18 17.99
N GLN A 53 -41.47 -52.47 16.88
CA GLN A 53 -42.16 -53.06 15.73
C GLN A 53 -41.24 -53.91 14.85
N ASP A 54 -40.05 -53.41 14.51
CA ASP A 54 -39.09 -54.07 13.63
C ASP A 54 -37.67 -53.50 13.82
N ALA A 55 -36.92 -54.12 14.74
CA ALA A 55 -35.53 -53.78 15.03
C ALA A 55 -34.61 -53.82 13.78
N SER A 56 -34.86 -54.71 12.82
CA SER A 56 -34.04 -54.78 11.60
C SER A 56 -34.28 -53.57 10.70
N LYS A 57 -35.55 -53.14 10.60
CA LYS A 57 -35.93 -51.96 9.82
C LYS A 57 -35.45 -50.66 10.48
N ALA A 58 -35.47 -50.58 11.81
CA ALA A 58 -34.90 -49.47 12.56
C ALA A 58 -33.40 -49.31 12.31
N LEU A 59 -32.63 -50.39 12.43
CA LEU A 59 -31.19 -50.38 12.17
C LEU A 59 -30.86 -49.98 10.72
N LEU A 60 -31.61 -50.51 9.75
CA LEU A 60 -31.46 -50.12 8.34
C LEU A 60 -31.76 -48.63 8.11
N TYR A 61 -32.74 -48.08 8.82
CA TYR A 61 -33.09 -46.66 8.71
C TYR A 61 -32.02 -45.77 9.35
N GLN A 62 -31.51 -46.13 10.53
CA GLN A 62 -30.37 -45.46 11.14
C GLN A 62 -29.14 -45.46 10.21
N GLN A 63 -28.77 -46.61 9.64
CA GLN A 63 -27.67 -46.69 8.68
C GLN A 63 -27.88 -45.79 7.46
N LYS A 64 -29.13 -45.68 6.95
CA LYS A 64 -29.43 -44.79 5.82
C LYS A 64 -29.21 -43.34 6.18
N LEU A 65 -29.68 -42.91 7.36
CA LEU A 65 -29.48 -41.53 7.83
C LEU A 65 -27.99 -41.25 8.09
N GLU A 66 -27.27 -42.17 8.71
CA GLU A 66 -25.83 -42.02 8.97
C GLU A 66 -25.04 -41.88 7.65
N ARG A 67 -25.33 -42.73 6.66
CA ARG A 67 -24.72 -42.63 5.32
C ARG A 67 -25.09 -41.32 4.62
N ALA A 68 -26.34 -40.87 4.73
CA ALA A 68 -26.78 -39.61 4.15
C ALA A 68 -26.06 -38.41 4.80
N TYR A 69 -25.92 -38.42 6.12
CA TYR A 69 -25.17 -37.40 6.86
C TYR A 69 -23.70 -37.41 6.47
N ALA A 70 -23.06 -38.58 6.46
CA ALA A 70 -21.65 -38.72 6.09
C ALA A 70 -21.40 -38.23 4.65
N THR A 71 -22.31 -38.53 3.72
CA THR A 71 -22.20 -38.06 2.33
C THR A 71 -22.31 -36.54 2.24
N ALA A 72 -23.30 -35.95 2.92
CA ALA A 72 -23.50 -34.50 2.95
C ALA A 72 -22.30 -33.78 3.61
N LYS A 73 -21.77 -34.35 4.70
CA LYS A 73 -20.58 -33.84 5.38
C LYS A 73 -19.33 -33.89 4.50
N ASN A 74 -19.06 -35.01 3.85
CA ASN A 74 -17.92 -35.14 2.95
C ASN A 74 -18.00 -34.14 1.79
N SER A 75 -19.19 -33.93 1.23
CA SER A 75 -19.42 -32.90 0.21
C SER A 75 -19.13 -31.50 0.75
N TYR A 76 -19.65 -31.18 1.94
CA TYR A 76 -19.39 -29.90 2.60
C TYR A 76 -17.89 -29.64 2.79
N ASP A 77 -17.17 -30.62 3.34
CA ASP A 77 -15.73 -30.52 3.59
C ASP A 77 -14.93 -30.38 2.28
N GLU A 78 -15.31 -31.11 1.23
CA GLU A 78 -14.67 -30.99 -0.09
C GLU A 78 -14.88 -29.59 -0.71
N ILE A 79 -16.08 -29.04 -0.60
CA ILE A 79 -16.40 -27.70 -1.13
C ILE A 79 -15.62 -26.61 -0.37
N ILE A 80 -15.54 -26.72 0.96
CA ILE A 80 -14.71 -25.81 1.78
C ILE A 80 -13.24 -25.90 1.37
N GLY A 81 -12.71 -27.12 1.21
CA GLY A 81 -11.32 -27.33 0.78
C GLY A 81 -11.03 -26.69 -0.58
N LYS A 82 -11.91 -26.91 -1.56
CA LYS A 82 -11.81 -26.28 -2.90
C LYS A 82 -11.90 -24.76 -2.82
N GLN A 83 -12.78 -24.21 -1.98
CA GLN A 83 -12.93 -22.77 -1.83
C GLN A 83 -11.69 -22.12 -1.22
N GLN A 84 -11.09 -22.74 -0.20
CA GLN A 84 -9.84 -22.27 0.41
C GLN A 84 -8.68 -22.31 -0.60
N GLU A 85 -8.58 -23.38 -1.39
CA GLU A 85 -7.57 -23.49 -2.44
C GLU A 85 -7.77 -22.40 -3.52
N GLN A 86 -9.02 -22.18 -3.95
CA GLN A 86 -9.34 -21.16 -4.95
C GLN A 86 -9.06 -19.74 -4.44
N GLN A 87 -9.38 -19.44 -3.17
CA GLN A 87 -9.01 -18.16 -2.56
C GLN A 87 -7.50 -17.97 -2.52
N THR A 88 -6.76 -19.00 -2.12
CA THR A 88 -5.30 -18.96 -2.07
C THR A 88 -4.71 -18.70 -3.46
N LYS A 89 -5.16 -19.46 -4.47
CA LYS A 89 -4.75 -19.28 -5.87
C LYS A 89 -5.08 -17.89 -6.39
N SER A 90 -6.29 -17.38 -6.11
CA SER A 90 -6.70 -16.02 -6.50
C SER A 90 -5.81 -14.96 -5.86
N MET A 91 -5.52 -15.10 -4.55
CA MET A 91 -4.60 -14.21 -3.84
C MET A 91 -3.19 -14.25 -4.42
N GLU A 92 -2.67 -15.43 -4.75
CA GLU A 92 -1.37 -15.58 -5.41
C GLU A 92 -1.34 -14.93 -6.80
N GLN A 93 -2.40 -15.10 -7.59
CA GLN A 93 -2.54 -14.45 -8.88
C GLN A 93 -2.59 -12.92 -8.74
N MET A 94 -3.35 -12.39 -7.79
CA MET A 94 -3.39 -10.96 -7.50
C MET A 94 -2.02 -10.43 -7.08
N LYS A 95 -1.27 -11.16 -6.23
CA LYS A 95 0.11 -10.80 -5.85
C LYS A 95 1.04 -10.80 -7.06
N ALA A 96 0.94 -11.80 -7.95
CA ALA A 96 1.75 -11.89 -9.16
C ALA A 96 1.45 -10.73 -10.12
N GLN A 97 0.18 -10.43 -10.38
CA GLN A 97 -0.23 -9.29 -11.19
C GLN A 97 0.23 -7.95 -10.60
N SER A 98 0.15 -7.82 -9.27
CA SER A 98 0.62 -6.63 -8.57
C SER A 98 2.13 -6.46 -8.71
N ARG A 99 2.91 -7.53 -8.54
CA ARG A 99 4.36 -7.53 -8.80
C ARG A 99 4.68 -7.12 -10.23
N GLN A 100 3.94 -7.63 -11.22
CA GLN A 100 4.14 -7.26 -12.62
C GLN A 100 3.87 -5.76 -12.85
N LYS A 101 2.79 -5.21 -12.27
CA LYS A 101 2.50 -3.76 -12.34
C LYS A 101 3.56 -2.92 -11.65
N ILE A 102 4.09 -3.36 -10.51
CA ILE A 102 5.20 -2.71 -9.81
C ILE A 102 6.41 -2.61 -10.74
N LEU A 103 6.81 -3.71 -11.39
CA LEU A 103 7.97 -3.73 -12.29
C LEU A 103 7.75 -2.95 -13.59
N GLN A 104 6.50 -2.77 -14.03
CA GLN A 104 6.16 -1.89 -15.16
C GLN A 104 6.31 -0.42 -14.78
N ASN A 105 5.82 -0.01 -13.61
CA ASN A 105 5.92 1.37 -13.13
C ASN A 105 7.33 1.72 -12.63
N ILE A 106 8.04 0.74 -12.07
CA ILE A 106 9.37 0.86 -11.49
C ILE A 106 10.29 -0.18 -12.14
N PRO A 107 10.77 0.07 -13.37
CA PRO A 107 11.65 -0.87 -14.07
C PRO A 107 13.01 -1.03 -13.38
N GLU A 108 13.44 -0.05 -12.59
CA GLU A 108 14.70 -0.09 -11.82
C GLU A 108 14.69 -1.19 -10.74
N TRP A 109 13.51 -1.64 -10.27
CA TRP A 109 13.39 -2.75 -9.31
C TRP A 109 13.56 -4.13 -9.94
N LYS A 110 13.79 -4.23 -11.26
CA LYS A 110 14.26 -5.47 -11.89
C LYS A 110 15.68 -5.82 -11.44
N ASP A 111 16.47 -4.83 -11.05
CA ASP A 111 17.78 -5.06 -10.44
C ASP A 111 17.60 -5.41 -8.95
N PRO A 112 18.03 -6.61 -8.52
CA PRO A 112 17.86 -7.05 -7.13
C PRO A 112 18.63 -6.15 -6.14
N THR A 113 19.73 -5.54 -6.55
CA THR A 113 20.54 -4.63 -5.72
C THR A 113 19.79 -3.33 -5.47
N VAL A 114 19.14 -2.79 -6.50
CA VAL A 114 18.33 -1.56 -6.39
C VAL A 114 17.09 -1.84 -5.56
N PHE A 115 16.43 -2.97 -5.81
CA PHE A 115 15.26 -3.38 -5.05
C PHE A 115 15.56 -3.53 -3.56
N GLN A 116 16.63 -4.24 -3.19
CA GLN A 116 17.02 -4.39 -1.78
C GLN A 116 17.35 -3.04 -1.15
N LYS A 117 18.21 -2.24 -1.80
CA LYS A 117 18.62 -0.94 -1.26
C LYS A 117 17.45 0.01 -1.06
N GLU A 118 16.55 0.12 -2.04
CA GLU A 118 15.37 0.98 -1.91
C GLU A 118 14.35 0.40 -0.92
N GLY A 119 14.20 -0.93 -0.87
CA GLY A 119 13.37 -1.63 0.11
C GLY A 119 13.80 -1.35 1.55
N ASP A 120 15.09 -1.46 1.85
CA ASP A 120 15.65 -1.11 3.16
C ASP A 120 15.39 0.35 3.52
N LEU A 121 15.55 1.27 2.57
CA LEU A 121 15.31 2.70 2.80
C LEU A 121 13.83 2.98 3.07
N ILE A 122 12.92 2.34 2.33
CA ILE A 122 11.47 2.46 2.50
C ILE A 122 11.04 1.87 3.84
N GLY A 123 11.53 0.68 4.20
CA GLY A 123 11.24 0.03 5.48
C GLY A 123 11.70 0.87 6.67
N ASN A 124 12.95 1.34 6.64
CA ASN A 124 13.49 2.24 7.67
C ASN A 124 12.71 3.57 7.77
N LEU A 125 12.21 4.08 6.64
CA LEU A 125 11.37 5.27 6.63
C LEU A 125 10.01 4.98 7.27
N LEU A 126 9.35 3.88 6.91
CA LEU A 126 8.03 3.51 7.44
C LEU A 126 8.06 3.24 8.95
N VAL A 127 9.11 2.59 9.45
CA VAL A 127 9.32 2.40 10.90
C VAL A 127 9.41 3.74 11.63
N LYS A 128 10.08 4.76 11.06
CA LYS A 128 10.11 6.12 11.64
C LYS A 128 8.74 6.79 11.69
N TYR A 129 7.80 6.37 10.84
CA TYR A 129 6.43 6.84 10.81
C TYR A 129 5.47 6.00 11.67
N GLY A 130 5.96 4.97 12.37
CA GLY A 130 5.18 4.16 13.31
C GLY A 130 4.60 2.87 12.73
N TYR A 131 4.97 2.49 11.50
CA TYR A 131 4.57 1.21 10.92
C TYR A 131 5.40 0.07 11.48
N THR A 132 4.75 -1.08 11.71
CA THR A 132 5.43 -2.32 12.12
C THR A 132 6.02 -3.06 10.92
N PRO A 133 7.08 -3.88 11.12
CA PRO A 133 7.65 -4.69 10.05
C PRO A 133 6.62 -5.59 9.35
N GLN A 134 5.68 -6.16 10.11
CA GLN A 134 4.63 -7.02 9.56
C GLN A 134 3.68 -6.26 8.61
N GLU A 135 3.34 -5.01 8.92
CA GLU A 135 2.50 -4.18 8.04
C GLU A 135 3.24 -3.82 6.76
N ILE A 136 4.56 -3.59 6.84
CA ILE A 136 5.40 -3.23 5.69
C ILE A 136 5.51 -4.41 4.72
N GLU A 137 5.69 -5.64 5.22
CA GLU A 137 5.77 -6.85 4.40
C GLU A 137 4.45 -7.22 3.69
N GLN A 138 3.33 -6.69 4.15
CA GLN A 138 2.02 -6.90 3.54
C GLN A 138 1.66 -5.85 2.47
N VAL A 139 2.48 -4.82 2.26
CA VAL A 139 2.25 -3.80 1.23
C VAL A 139 2.60 -4.36 -0.16
N TYR A 140 1.63 -5.02 -0.79
CA TYR A 140 1.73 -5.50 -2.17
C TYR A 140 0.98 -4.59 -3.18
N ASP A 141 0.39 -3.48 -2.74
CA ASP A 141 -0.34 -2.57 -3.63
C ASP A 141 0.64 -1.79 -4.52
N PRO A 142 0.56 -1.93 -5.87
CA PRO A 142 1.45 -1.23 -6.78
C PRO A 142 1.43 0.30 -6.65
N ARG A 143 0.27 0.87 -6.26
CA ARG A 143 0.08 2.32 -6.11
C ARG A 143 0.83 2.82 -4.89
N LEU A 144 0.76 2.09 -3.78
CA LEU A 144 1.49 2.40 -2.56
C LEU A 144 2.99 2.27 -2.78
N SER A 145 3.45 1.23 -3.48
CA SER A 145 4.87 1.05 -3.79
C SER A 145 5.46 2.23 -4.56
N VAL A 146 4.74 2.76 -5.56
CA VAL A 146 5.16 3.96 -6.31
C VAL A 146 5.20 5.19 -5.41
N LEU A 147 4.14 5.43 -4.63
CA LEU A 147 4.07 6.57 -3.72
C LEU A 147 5.17 6.53 -2.65
N LEU A 148 5.43 5.37 -2.06
CA LEU A 148 6.48 5.17 -1.06
C LEU A 148 7.86 5.41 -1.65
N ARG A 149 8.10 4.94 -2.86
CA ARG A 149 9.34 5.18 -3.58
C ARG A 149 9.57 6.67 -3.82
N ASP A 150 8.56 7.38 -4.30
CA ASP A 150 8.64 8.83 -4.55
C ASP A 150 8.85 9.61 -3.25
N PHE A 151 8.12 9.25 -2.20
CA PHE A 151 8.28 9.85 -0.88
C PHE A 151 9.69 9.63 -0.32
N MET A 152 10.22 8.40 -0.43
CA MET A 152 11.60 8.08 -0.06
C MET A 152 12.61 8.92 -0.85
N LYS A 153 12.46 9.01 -2.18
CA LYS A 153 13.34 9.83 -3.03
C LYS A 153 13.29 11.32 -2.63
N LEU A 154 12.09 11.84 -2.31
CA LEU A 154 11.92 13.22 -1.83
C LEU A 154 12.61 13.44 -0.48
N LYS A 155 12.47 12.52 0.47
CA LYS A 155 13.15 12.60 1.77
C LYS A 155 14.66 12.57 1.61
N VAL A 156 15.21 11.65 0.82
CA VAL A 156 16.65 11.59 0.54
C VAL A 156 17.15 12.89 -0.10
N LYS A 157 16.38 13.49 -1.03
CA LYS A 157 16.72 14.80 -1.61
C LYS A 157 16.67 15.92 -0.57
N ALA A 158 15.66 15.94 0.30
CA ALA A 158 15.51 16.93 1.35
C ALA A 158 16.64 16.85 2.39
N ASP A 159 17.02 15.64 2.83
CA ASP A 159 18.14 15.40 3.73
C ASP A 159 19.48 15.83 3.10
N LYS A 160 19.69 15.52 1.82
CA LYS A 160 20.87 15.99 1.08
C LYS A 160 20.89 17.51 0.94
N ALA A 161 19.75 18.14 0.66
CA ALA A 161 19.64 19.60 0.58
C ALA A 161 19.92 20.25 1.95
N GLY A 162 19.32 19.74 3.02
CA GLY A 162 19.57 20.20 4.39
C GLY A 162 21.03 20.01 4.82
N THR A 163 21.64 18.88 4.46
CA THR A 163 23.07 18.61 4.71
C THR A 163 23.97 19.53 3.89
N THR A 164 23.62 19.82 2.64
CA THR A 164 24.36 20.76 1.78
C THR A 164 24.26 22.19 2.30
N VAL A 165 23.08 22.63 2.74
CA VAL A 165 22.87 23.93 3.38
C VAL A 165 23.63 24.03 4.71
N LYS A 166 23.63 22.96 5.53
CA LYS A 166 24.42 22.88 6.77
C LYS A 166 25.92 22.91 6.48
N LYS A 167 26.41 22.16 5.49
CA LYS A 167 27.82 22.19 5.06
C LYS A 167 28.23 23.56 4.51
N LEU A 168 27.37 24.23 3.74
CA LEU A 168 27.62 25.60 3.25
C LEU A 168 27.61 26.63 4.38
N ARG A 169 26.79 26.45 5.43
CA ARG A 169 26.79 27.29 6.63
C ARG A 169 28.02 27.05 7.53
N LEU A 170 28.50 25.81 7.61
CA LEU A 170 29.63 25.40 8.45
C LEU A 170 30.99 25.56 7.75
N THR A 171 31.01 25.72 6.42
CA THR A 171 32.23 26.08 5.71
C THR A 171 32.48 27.57 5.94
N PRO A 172 33.56 27.97 6.64
CA PRO A 172 33.89 29.37 6.78
C PRO A 172 34.04 29.97 5.38
N LYS A 173 33.30 31.05 5.13
CA LYS A 173 33.36 31.81 3.88
C LYS A 173 34.80 32.28 3.70
N LYS A 174 35.61 31.57 2.92
CA LYS A 174 36.90 32.06 2.47
C LYS A 174 36.60 33.30 1.62
N LEU A 175 36.77 34.47 2.23
CA LEU A 175 36.92 35.71 1.49
C LEU A 175 37.99 35.44 0.42
N PRO A 176 37.71 35.62 -0.88
CA PRO A 176 38.73 35.44 -1.88
C PRO A 176 39.89 36.36 -1.52
N GLY A 177 41.07 35.75 -1.32
CA GLY A 177 42.32 36.45 -1.12
C GLY A 177 42.48 37.48 -2.23
N SER A 178 42.82 38.70 -1.82
CA SER A 178 42.94 39.89 -2.66
C SER A 178 43.73 39.61 -3.94
N SER A 179 43.05 39.29 -5.04
CA SER A 179 43.67 39.24 -6.36
C SER A 179 44.04 40.67 -6.77
N PRO A 180 45.24 40.93 -7.33
CA PRO A 180 45.67 42.27 -7.70
C PRO A 180 44.69 42.88 -8.71
N LYS A 181 44.02 43.97 -8.31
CA LYS A 181 43.02 44.65 -9.14
C LYS A 181 43.72 45.31 -10.32
N THR A 182 43.34 44.93 -11.54
CA THR A 182 43.84 45.55 -12.78
C THR A 182 43.59 47.07 -12.76
N LYS A 183 44.50 47.90 -13.29
CA LYS A 183 44.40 49.38 -13.30
C LYS A 183 43.03 49.91 -13.79
N LYS A 184 42.40 49.22 -14.75
CA LYS A 184 41.04 49.56 -15.25
C LYS A 184 39.95 49.39 -14.17
N MET A 185 40.05 48.37 -13.33
CA MET A 185 39.12 48.10 -12.23
C MET A 185 39.26 49.14 -11.10
N ILE A 186 40.50 49.56 -10.81
CA ILE A 186 40.78 50.62 -9.82
C ILE A 186 40.20 51.96 -10.29
N LYS A 187 40.38 52.33 -11.57
CA LYS A 187 39.79 53.55 -12.13
C LYS A 187 38.27 53.55 -12.06
N LYS A 188 37.62 52.44 -12.44
CA LYS A 188 36.15 52.31 -12.37
C LYS A 188 35.62 52.38 -10.93
N GLN A 189 36.33 51.78 -9.98
CA GLN A 189 35.95 51.84 -8.57
C GLN A 189 36.10 53.25 -7.98
N LYS A 190 37.16 53.98 -8.36
CA LYS A 190 37.34 55.39 -7.96
C LYS A 190 36.27 56.28 -8.57
N LEU A 191 35.96 56.11 -9.85
CA LEU A 191 34.91 56.86 -10.54
C LEU A 191 33.54 56.65 -9.86
N ASN A 192 33.17 55.40 -9.58
CA ASN A 192 31.91 55.10 -8.89
C ASN A 192 31.86 55.71 -7.48
N LYS A 193 33.00 55.78 -6.78
CA LYS A 193 33.07 56.42 -5.46
C LYS A 193 32.88 57.93 -5.57
N THR A 194 33.57 58.61 -6.48
CA THR A 194 33.41 60.06 -6.71
C THR A 194 31.98 60.40 -7.12
N VAL A 195 31.36 59.58 -7.98
CA VAL A 195 29.97 59.78 -8.42
C VAL A 195 29.00 59.60 -7.25
N ASN A 196 29.18 58.60 -6.40
CA ASN A 196 28.35 58.41 -5.21
C ASN A 196 28.52 59.53 -4.17
N GLU A 197 29.76 59.99 -3.96
CA GLU A 197 30.04 61.12 -3.06
C GLU A 197 29.44 62.42 -3.58
N ALA A 198 29.50 62.65 -4.90
CA ALA A 198 28.88 63.80 -5.53
C ALA A 198 27.35 63.74 -5.51
N MET A 199 26.74 62.56 -5.72
CA MET A 199 25.28 62.39 -5.61
C MET A 199 24.77 62.72 -4.20
N ASN A 200 25.53 62.33 -3.18
CA ASN A 200 25.18 62.57 -1.77
C ASN A 200 25.64 63.95 -1.25
N SER A 201 26.54 64.65 -1.95
CA SER A 201 26.95 66.00 -1.61
C SER A 201 25.85 67.01 -1.95
N LYS A 202 25.64 67.99 -1.07
CA LYS A 202 24.74 69.13 -1.32
C LYS A 202 25.41 70.24 -2.15
N ASN A 203 26.72 70.14 -2.40
CA ASN A 203 27.48 71.13 -3.16
C ASN A 203 27.44 70.87 -4.66
N ILE A 204 27.02 71.88 -5.42
CA ILE A 204 26.89 71.81 -6.89
C ILE A 204 28.26 71.61 -7.56
N LYS A 205 29.34 72.18 -7.00
CA LYS A 205 30.71 72.02 -7.55
C LYS A 205 31.17 70.56 -7.58
N ASP A 206 30.84 69.76 -6.56
CA ASP A 206 31.21 68.35 -6.50
C ASP A 206 30.46 67.53 -7.55
N LYS A 207 29.18 67.87 -7.78
CA LYS A 207 28.35 67.28 -8.85
C LYS A 207 28.90 67.59 -10.24
N VAL A 208 29.30 68.83 -10.49
CA VAL A 208 29.90 69.24 -11.77
C VAL A 208 31.25 68.56 -12.00
N SER A 209 32.08 68.41 -10.96
CA SER A 209 33.36 67.69 -11.06
C SER A 209 33.17 66.21 -11.40
N ALA A 210 32.21 65.54 -10.78
CA ALA A 210 31.89 64.14 -11.08
C ALA A 210 31.37 63.94 -12.51
N VAL A 211 30.55 64.85 -13.03
CA VAL A 211 30.08 64.82 -14.42
C VAL A 211 31.23 65.07 -15.41
N SER A 212 32.12 66.01 -15.12
CA SER A 212 33.32 66.25 -15.94
C SER A 212 34.23 65.01 -16.00
N GLN A 213 34.41 64.30 -14.89
CA GLN A 213 35.19 63.06 -14.86
C GLN A 213 34.53 61.90 -15.61
N LEU A 214 33.20 61.86 -15.68
CA LEU A 214 32.47 60.89 -16.50
C LEU A 214 32.67 61.15 -18.00
N LEU A 215 32.59 62.42 -18.41
CA LEU A 215 32.78 62.83 -19.81
C LEU A 215 34.23 62.69 -20.30
N ALA A 216 35.21 62.89 -19.42
CA ALA A 216 36.63 62.73 -19.75
C ALA A 216 37.09 61.25 -19.86
N ASN A 217 36.24 60.29 -19.46
CA ASN A 217 36.56 58.85 -19.47
C ASN A 217 35.69 58.06 -20.48
N THR A 218 34.92 58.76 -21.32
CA THR A 218 34.38 58.31 -22.62
C THR A 218 35.38 58.59 -23.72
#